data_AF-A0A6A4H4A6-F1
#
_entry.id   AF-A0A6A4H4A6-F1
#
_cell.length_a   1.000
_cell.length_b   1.000
_cell.length_c   1.000
_cell.angle_alpha   90.00
_cell.angle_beta   90.00
_cell.angle_gamma   90.00
#
_symmetry.space_group_name_H-M   'P 1'
#
loop_
_entity.id
_entity.type
_entity.pdbx_description
1 polymer ?
#
loop_
_entity_poly.entity_id
_entity_poly.type
_entity_poly.pdbx_seq_one_letter_code
_entity_poly.pdbx_strand_id
1 'polypeptide(L)'
;MSTALDRQIRPIYDALDTGSNKSAILACNKLLKKHPKNALVQSLKALALVRSQKVEEALALCDEVLESKPIDDSTLNAMMHVLRGLGRRKPICTLLYLYY
;
A
#
# COMPACT_ATOMS: atom_id res chain seq x y z
N MET A 1 3.81 18.86 -7.17
CA MET A 1 4.90 17.99 -6.68
C MET A 1 5.08 18.23 -5.18
N SER A 2 4.32 17.53 -4.35
CA SER A 2 4.21 17.76 -2.90
C SER A 2 5.41 17.16 -2.15
N THR A 3 6.58 17.79 -2.27
CA THR A 3 7.89 17.35 -1.73
C THR A 3 7.88 16.94 -0.26
N ALA A 4 6.92 17.44 0.53
CA ALA A 4 6.77 17.11 1.94
C ALA A 4 6.30 15.67 2.20
N LEU A 5 5.51 15.08 1.30
CA LEU A 5 4.96 13.74 1.47
C LEU A 5 6.01 12.68 1.09
N ASP A 6 6.73 12.87 -0.01
CA ASP A 6 7.86 12.01 -0.41
C ASP A 6 8.89 11.84 0.70
N ARG A 7 9.24 12.95 1.37
CA ARG A 7 10.17 12.91 2.52
C ARG A 7 9.63 12.09 3.69
N GLN A 8 8.31 12.06 3.89
CA GLN A 8 7.68 11.29 4.96
C GLN A 8 7.48 9.82 4.58
N ILE A 9 7.42 9.48 3.29
CA ILE A 9 7.27 8.11 2.81
C ILE A 9 8.62 7.36 2.78
N ARG A 10 9.74 8.04 2.54
CA ARG A 10 11.10 7.45 2.63
C ARG A 10 11.33 6.47 3.78
N PRO A 11 11.04 6.81 5.05
CA PRO A 11 11.24 5.87 6.16
C PRO A 11 10.34 4.64 6.10
N ILE A 12 9.20 4.68 5.39
CA ILE A 12 8.39 3.49 5.13
C ILE A 12 9.13 2.55 4.18
N TYR A 13 9.68 3.07 3.09
CA TYR A 13 10.48 2.27 2.15
C TYR A 13 11.69 1.66 2.84
N ASP A 14 12.46 2.45 3.59
CA ASP A 14 13.62 1.94 4.34
C ASP A 14 13.22 0.82 5.33
N ALA A 15 12.07 0.97 6.01
CA ALA A 15 11.56 -0.06 6.93
C ALA A 15 11.10 -1.33 6.19
N LEU A 16 10.54 -1.21 4.99
CA LEU A 16 10.16 -2.35 4.16
C LEU A 16 11.38 -3.09 3.60
N ASP A 17 12.41 -2.34 3.16
CA ASP A 17 13.65 -2.88 2.61
C ASP A 17 14.47 -3.62 3.66
N THR A 18 14.50 -3.09 4.89
CA THR A 18 15.13 -3.76 6.05
C THR A 18 14.30 -4.91 6.63
N GLY A 19 13.09 -5.16 6.11
CA GLY A 19 12.17 -6.17 6.63
C GLY A 19 11.54 -5.84 7.98
N SER A 20 11.71 -4.61 8.47
CA SER A 20 11.12 -4.08 9.70
C SER A 20 9.63 -3.76 9.54
N ASN A 21 8.81 -4.77 9.24
CA ASN A 21 7.39 -4.61 8.91
C ASN A 21 6.59 -3.87 10.00
N LYS A 22 6.90 -4.09 11.29
CA LYS A 22 6.24 -3.38 12.41
C LYS A 22 6.47 -1.86 12.36
N SER A 23 7.71 -1.46 12.07
CA SER A 23 8.09 -0.05 11.93
C SER A 23 7.43 0.58 10.71
N ALA A 24 7.37 -0.15 9.58
CA ALA A 24 6.67 0.28 8.39
C ALA A 24 5.18 0.53 8.65
N ILE A 25 4.50 -0.38 9.34
CA ILE A 25 3.08 -0.24 9.72
C ILE A 25 2.88 0.99 10.63
N LEU A 26 3.75 1.19 11.61
CA LEU A 26 3.68 2.33 12.52
C LEU A 26 3.83 3.67 11.78
N ALA A 27 4.81 3.76 10.88
CA ALA A 27 5.04 4.92 10.04
C ALA A 27 3.84 5.19 9.11
N CYS A 28 3.29 4.15 8.49
CA CYS A 28 2.07 4.27 7.68
C CYS A 28 0.89 4.79 8.52
N ASN A 29 0.64 4.22 9.70
CA ASN A 29 -0.45 4.67 10.57
C ASN A 29 -0.31 6.14 10.97
N LYS A 30 0.92 6.61 11.23
CA LYS A 30 1.19 8.03 11.54
C LYS A 30 0.85 8.94 10.35
N LEU A 31 1.18 8.50 9.13
CA LEU A 31 0.87 9.24 7.90
C LEU A 31 -0.62 9.24 7.58
N LEU A 32 -1.30 8.09 7.74
CA LEU A 32 -2.74 7.97 7.51
C LEU A 32 -3.57 8.82 8.48
N LYS A 33 -3.07 9.12 9.70
CA LYS A 33 -3.73 10.11 10.57
C LYS A 33 -3.79 11.51 9.94
N LYS A 34 -2.80 11.89 9.13
CA LYS A 34 -2.76 13.19 8.43
C LYS A 34 -3.41 13.13 7.05
N HIS A 35 -3.25 12.00 6.38
CA HIS A 35 -3.69 11.77 5.01
C HIS A 35 -4.46 10.43 4.93
N PRO A 36 -5.69 10.36 5.50
CA PRO A 36 -6.41 9.10 5.66
C PRO A 36 -6.82 8.43 4.35
N LYS A 37 -6.99 9.22 3.28
CA LYS A 37 -7.39 8.75 1.95
C LYS A 37 -6.21 8.58 0.99
N ASN A 38 -4.99 8.46 1.52
CA ASN A 38 -3.81 8.34 0.67
C ASN A 38 -3.59 6.88 0.27
N ALA A 39 -4.00 6.56 -0.95
CA ALA A 39 -3.95 5.23 -1.53
C ALA A 39 -2.52 4.63 -1.51
N LEU A 40 -1.49 5.44 -1.72
CA LEU A 40 -0.09 4.99 -1.67
C LEU A 40 0.29 4.51 -0.28
N VAL A 41 -0.05 5.28 0.75
CA VAL A 41 0.28 4.92 2.14
C VAL A 41 -0.53 3.71 2.61
N GLN A 42 -1.80 3.59 2.21
CA GLN A 42 -2.61 2.39 2.46
C GLN A 42 -2.01 1.16 1.80
N SER A 43 -1.52 1.29 0.56
CA SER A 43 -0.88 0.20 -0.19
C SER A 43 0.44 -0.25 0.45
N LEU A 44 1.28 0.70 0.89
CA LEU A 44 2.52 0.39 1.61
C LEU A 44 2.25 -0.28 2.96
N LYS A 45 1.18 0.14 3.67
CA LYS A 45 0.72 -0.53 4.89
C LYS A 45 0.29 -1.96 4.60
N ALA A 46 -0.48 -2.18 3.54
CA ALA A 46 -0.90 -3.50 3.12
C ALA A 46 0.30 -4.39 2.77
N LEU A 47 1.31 -3.87 2.07
CA LEU A 47 2.57 -4.58 1.79
C LEU A 47 3.26 -5.05 3.08
N ALA A 48 3.39 -4.15 4.06
CA ALA A 48 3.98 -4.49 5.35
C ALA A 48 3.18 -5.56 6.11
N LEU A 49 1.84 -5.48 6.06
CA LEU A 49 0.94 -6.45 6.67
C LEU A 49 1.06 -7.84 6.03
N VAL A 50 1.13 -7.92 4.70
CA VAL A 50 1.38 -9.19 3.97
C VAL A 50 2.71 -9.81 4.41
N ARG A 51 3.78 -9.02 4.44
CA ARG A 51 5.10 -9.48 4.91
C ARG A 51 5.09 -9.89 6.39
N SER A 52 4.16 -9.36 7.17
CA SER A 52 3.88 -9.74 8.56
C SER A 52 2.88 -10.89 8.72
N GLN A 53 2.48 -11.57 7.63
CA GLN A 53 1.49 -12.65 7.61
C GLN A 53 0.09 -12.23 8.09
N LYS A 54 -0.20 -10.93 8.11
CA LYS A 54 -1.52 -10.36 8.43
C LYS A 54 -2.34 -10.16 7.16
N VAL A 55 -2.63 -11.28 6.49
CA VAL A 55 -3.23 -11.33 5.15
C VAL A 55 -4.62 -10.68 5.11
N GLU A 56 -5.47 -10.99 6.09
CA GLU A 56 -6.85 -10.46 6.18
C GLU A 56 -6.88 -8.92 6.28
N GLU A 57 -6.06 -8.35 7.17
CA GLU A 57 -5.94 -6.90 7.33
C GLU A 57 -5.40 -6.22 6.05
N ALA A 58 -4.48 -6.88 5.36
CA ALA A 58 -3.94 -6.37 4.10
C ALA A 58 -4.98 -6.41 2.98
N LEU A 59 -5.80 -7.45 2.91
CA LEU A 59 -6.86 -7.58 1.92
C LEU A 59 -7.90 -6.47 2.06
N ALA A 60 -8.39 -6.22 3.27
CA ALA A 60 -9.34 -5.14 3.51
C ALA A 60 -8.80 -3.78 3.04
N LEU A 61 -7.53 -3.48 3.33
CA LEU A 61 -6.88 -2.26 2.85
C LEU A 61 -6.72 -2.23 1.33
N CYS A 62 -6.40 -3.36 0.70
CA CYS A 62 -6.32 -3.45 -0.75
C CYS A 62 -7.67 -3.17 -1.41
N ASP A 63 -8.75 -3.69 -0.86
CA ASP A 63 -10.10 -3.47 -1.38
C ASP A 63 -10.50 -1.99 -1.23
N GLU A 64 -10.23 -1.35 -0.08
CA GLU A 64 -10.42 0.11 0.10
C GLU A 64 -9.62 0.93 -0.92
N VAL A 65 -8.37 0.56 -1.16
CA VAL A 65 -7.53 1.23 -2.16
C VAL A 65 -8.13 1.06 -3.55
N LEU A 66 -8.55 -0.14 -3.94
CA LEU A 66 -9.16 -0.39 -5.25
C LEU A 66 -10.46 0.40 -5.45
N GLU A 67 -11.28 0.54 -4.42
CA GLU A 67 -12.49 1.38 -4.44
C GLU A 67 -12.16 2.86 -4.70
N SER A 68 -11.01 3.34 -4.20
CA SER A 68 -10.56 4.71 -4.46
C SER A 68 -10.09 4.96 -5.90
N LYS A 69 -10.02 3.92 -6.74
CA LYS A 69 -9.59 3.95 -8.15
C LYS A 69 -8.26 4.72 -8.33
N PRO A 70 -7.16 4.23 -7.74
CA PRO A 70 -5.87 4.89 -7.84
C PRO A 70 -5.43 4.95 -9.30
N ILE A 71 -4.91 6.10 -9.70
CA ILE A 71 -4.40 6.38 -11.05
C ILE A 71 -2.89 6.61 -11.05
N ASP A 72 -2.29 6.69 -9.87
CA ASP A 72 -0.88 6.98 -9.69
C ASP A 72 -0.03 5.70 -9.72
N ASP A 73 1.00 5.71 -10.59
CA ASP A 73 1.87 4.55 -10.86
C ASP A 73 2.54 3.98 -9.59
N SER A 74 2.86 4.83 -8.63
CA SER A 74 3.47 4.42 -7.35
C SER A 74 2.53 3.55 -6.54
N THR A 75 1.26 3.92 -6.42
CA THR A 75 0.23 3.11 -5.75
C THR A 75 -0.01 1.81 -6.50
N LEU A 76 -0.11 1.87 -7.83
CA LEU A 76 -0.32 0.69 -8.66
C LEU A 76 0.81 -0.33 -8.51
N ASN A 77 2.07 0.13 -8.53
CA ASN A 77 3.24 -0.71 -8.30
C ASN A 77 3.24 -1.30 -6.89
N ALA A 78 3.00 -0.49 -5.85
CA ALA A 78 2.92 -0.97 -4.48
C ALA A 78 1.87 -2.07 -4.34
N MET A 79 0.66 -1.84 -4.84
CA MET A 79 -0.43 -2.80 -4.84
C MET A 79 -0.14 -4.08 -5.63
N MET A 80 0.56 -3.98 -6.77
CA MET A 80 1.01 -5.16 -7.50
C MET A 80 1.87 -6.07 -6.63
N HIS A 81 2.81 -5.50 -5.87
CA HIS A 81 3.62 -6.26 -4.92
C HIS A 81 2.78 -6.88 -3.80
N VAL A 82 1.80 -6.15 -3.26
CA VAL A 82 0.90 -6.68 -2.22
C VAL A 82 0.11 -7.87 -2.74
N LEU A 83 -0.57 -7.72 -3.88
CA LEU A 83 -1.42 -8.76 -4.47
C LEU A 83 -0.61 -10.01 -4.84
N ARG A 84 0.64 -9.83 -5.30
CA ARG A 84 1.58 -10.94 -5.54
C ARG A 84 1.88 -11.70 -4.25
N GLY A 85 2.13 -10.99 -3.16
CA GLY A 85 2.37 -11.58 -1.84
C GLY A 85 1.13 -12.26 -1.24
N LEU A 86 -0.07 -11.79 -1.60
CA LEU A 86 -1.36 -12.39 -1.22
C LEU A 86 -1.72 -13.62 -2.06
N GLY A 87 -0.95 -13.96 -3.10
CA GLY A 87 -1.26 -15.07 -4.00
C GLY A 87 -2.50 -14.85 -4.89
N ARG A 88 -3.05 -13.62 -4.94
CA ARG A 88 -4.17 -13.31 -5.85
C ARG A 88 -3.62 -13.27 -7.28
N ARG A 89 -4.02 -14.24 -8.11
CA ARG A 89 -3.60 -14.35 -9.52
C ARG A 89 -4.22 -13.27 -10.44
N LYS A 90 -5.11 -12.41 -9.94
CA LYS A 90 -5.72 -11.33 -10.75
C LYS A 90 -4.81 -10.11 -10.75
N PRO A 91 -4.31 -9.68 -11.93
CA PRO A 91 -3.51 -8.46 -12.05
C PRO A 91 -4.32 -7.25 -11.60
N ILE A 92 -3.70 -6.30 -10.91
CA ILE A 92 -4.36 -5.03 -10.57
C ILE A 92 -4.87 -4.31 -11.81
N CYS A 93 -4.14 -4.40 -12.93
CA CYS A 93 -4.57 -3.89 -14.22
C CYS A 93 -5.92 -4.47 -14.62
N THR A 94 -6.10 -5.79 -14.53
CA THR A 94 -7.37 -6.45 -14.85
C THR A 94 -8.50 -6.03 -13.92
N LEU A 95 -8.21 -5.81 -12.63
CA LEU A 95 -9.21 -5.28 -11.70
C LEU A 95 -9.60 -3.86 -12.11
N LEU A 96 -8.65 -2.96 -12.35
CA LEU A 96 -8.94 -1.58 -12.75
C LEU A 96 -9.70 -1.47 -14.08
N TYR A 97 -9.37 -2.32 -15.05
CA TYR A 97 -10.10 -2.42 -16.33
C TYR A 97 -11.54 -2.93 -16.16
N LEU A 98 -11.87 -3.67 -15.09
CA LEU A 98 -13.25 -4.07 -14.78
C LEU A 98 -14.06 -2.96 -14.07
N TYR A 99 -13.37 -1.97 -13.47
CA TYR A 99 -13.99 -0.85 -12.76
C TYR A 99 -14.08 0.43 -13.62
N TYR A 100 -13.73 0.37 -14.90
CA TYR A 100 -13.86 1.42 -15.91
C TYR A 100 -14.72 0.94 -17.07
#